data_AF-A0A7S4EFR5-F1
#
_entry.id   AF-A0A7S4EFR5-F1
#
_cell.length_a   1.000
_cell.length_b   1.000
_cell.length_c   1.000
_cell.angle_alpha   90.00
_cell.angle_beta   90.00
_cell.angle_gamma   90.00
#
_symmetry.space_group_name_H-M   'P 1'
#
loop_
_entity.id
_entity.type
_entity.pdbx_description
1 polymer ?
#
loop_
_entity_poly.entity_id
_entity_poly.type
_entity_poly.pdbx_seq_one_letter_code
_entity_poly.pdbx_strand_id
1 'polypeptide(L)'
;LKEDEEIVVCPNFYDVLSRKGQRYKNNPGNAFCRELVVFLWDQHENASRVEKSVIARSIMEEVTRRGGKFLEWSSSKDVWVVTKDPKSIHSRIACSFREIRRRKRSIAQNNIDTSEINNTASKTEEYHRFSQEDDTNDPLDLSPQLMKRQKSCFRLGDL
;
A
#
# COMPACT_ATOMS: atom_id res chain seq x y z
N LEU A 1 15.26 30.88 5.83
CA LEU A 1 14.64 29.76 6.58
C LEU A 1 13.17 30.08 6.70
N LYS A 2 12.23 29.15 6.47
CA LYS A 2 10.83 29.41 6.84
C LYS A 2 10.81 29.40 8.38
N GLU A 3 10.57 30.55 8.99
CA GLU A 3 10.82 30.75 10.43
C GLU A 3 9.81 30.02 11.34
N ASP A 4 8.78 29.37 10.78
CA ASP A 4 7.66 28.81 11.55
C ASP A 4 7.54 27.27 11.50
N GLU A 5 8.62 26.55 11.21
CA GLU A 5 8.62 25.09 11.26
C GLU A 5 8.60 24.58 12.71
N GLU A 6 7.51 23.93 13.10
CA GLU A 6 7.38 23.29 14.40
C GLU A 6 8.10 21.93 14.37
N ILE A 7 9.20 21.82 15.12
CA ILE A 7 10.01 20.60 15.22
C ILE A 7 9.44 19.69 16.30
N VAL A 8 9.33 18.40 15.99
CA VAL A 8 8.90 17.35 16.91
C VAL A 8 10.05 16.35 17.09
N VAL A 9 10.59 16.26 18.31
CA VAL A 9 11.70 15.34 18.61
C VAL A 9 11.20 13.89 18.65
N CYS A 10 10.06 13.65 19.29
CA CYS A 10 9.46 12.32 19.42
C CYS A 10 7.98 12.39 19.02
N PRO A 11 7.57 11.72 17.92
CA PRO A 11 6.16 11.66 17.55
C PRO A 11 5.31 10.99 18.62
N ASN A 12 4.09 11.51 18.78
CA ASN A 12 3.06 10.89 19.61
C ASN A 12 2.44 9.68 18.90
N PHE A 13 1.77 8.83 19.68
CA PHE A 13 1.00 7.68 19.23
C PHE A 13 -0.05 8.03 18.16
N TYR A 14 -0.70 9.19 18.29
CA TYR A 14 -1.74 9.66 17.37
C TYR A 14 -1.21 10.35 16.12
N ASP A 15 0.11 10.59 16.01
CA ASP A 15 0.69 11.31 14.88
C ASP A 15 0.71 10.48 13.60
N VAL A 16 0.58 11.16 12.46
CA VAL A 16 0.50 10.55 11.14
C VAL A 16 1.81 10.82 10.42
N LEU A 17 2.69 9.82 10.36
CA LEU A 17 4.10 9.96 9.94
C LEU A 17 4.29 9.79 8.42
N SER A 18 4.77 10.84 7.75
CA SER A 18 5.23 10.83 6.35
C SER A 18 6.72 10.52 6.29
N ARG A 19 7.09 9.23 6.18
CA ARG A 19 8.46 8.82 5.86
C ARG A 19 8.47 7.52 5.08
N LYS A 20 9.45 7.36 4.19
CA LYS A 20 9.66 6.11 3.46
C LYS A 20 10.09 4.99 4.43
N GLY A 21 9.56 3.79 4.23
CA GLY A 21 9.94 2.59 4.98
C GLY A 21 8.79 1.94 5.76
N GLN A 22 8.89 0.63 5.99
CA GLN A 22 7.83 -0.16 6.62
C GLN A 22 7.62 0.19 8.10
N ARG A 23 8.70 0.53 8.82
CA ARG A 23 8.68 0.84 10.26
C ARG A 23 7.69 1.96 10.62
N TYR A 24 7.57 2.97 9.76
CA TYR A 24 6.68 4.11 9.99
C TYR A 24 5.23 3.82 9.61
N LYS A 25 4.99 2.88 8.68
CA LYS A 25 3.62 2.52 8.27
C LYS A 25 2.80 1.92 9.40
N ASN A 26 3.46 1.22 10.32
CA ASN A 26 2.82 0.56 11.46
C ASN A 26 2.58 1.52 12.64
N ASN A 27 2.89 2.81 12.51
CA ASN A 27 2.53 3.78 13.55
C ASN A 27 1.01 3.78 13.78
N PRO A 28 0.53 3.80 15.03
CA PRO A 28 -0.90 3.76 15.33
C PRO A 28 -1.70 4.92 14.71
N GLY A 29 -1.17 6.14 14.69
CA GLY A 29 -1.81 7.25 13.96
C GLY A 29 -1.90 7.01 12.45
N ASN A 30 -0.89 6.36 11.85
CA ASN A 30 -0.95 5.94 10.44
C ASN A 30 -1.99 4.84 10.21
N ALA A 31 -2.14 3.89 11.15
CA ALA A 31 -3.18 2.86 11.10
C ALA A 31 -4.58 3.49 11.17
N PHE A 32 -4.81 4.36 12.15
CA PHE A 32 -6.06 5.08 12.31
C PHE A 32 -6.42 5.92 11.07
N CYS A 33 -5.47 6.66 10.51
CA CYS A 33 -5.70 7.43 9.28
C CYS A 33 -6.11 6.52 8.11
N ARG A 34 -5.48 5.34 7.96
CA ARG A 34 -5.89 4.35 6.94
C ARG A 34 -7.29 3.81 7.20
N GLU A 35 -7.66 3.54 8.45
CA GLU A 35 -9.00 3.09 8.83
C GLU A 35 -10.06 4.12 8.43
N LEU A 36 -9.82 5.42 8.66
CA LEU A 36 -10.72 6.47 8.20
C LEU A 36 -10.87 6.50 6.68
N VAL A 37 -9.76 6.37 5.95
CA VAL A 37 -9.78 6.33 4.47
C VAL A 37 -10.57 5.12 3.97
N VAL A 38 -10.42 3.95 4.61
CA VAL A 38 -11.19 2.74 4.27
C VAL A 38 -12.67 2.93 4.61
N PHE A 39 -12.97 3.47 5.79
CA PHE A 39 -14.34 3.72 6.26
C PHE A 39 -15.09 4.69 5.33
N LEU A 40 -14.42 5.74 4.85
CA LEU A 40 -15.00 6.75 3.95
C LEU A 40 -14.83 6.39 2.46
N TRP A 41 -14.38 5.18 2.13
CA TRP A 41 -14.07 4.77 0.76
C TRP A 41 -15.27 4.91 -0.19
N ASP A 42 -16.43 4.34 0.17
CA ASP A 42 -17.59 4.30 -0.73
C ASP A 42 -18.18 5.70 -0.94
N GLN A 43 -18.21 6.52 0.12
CA GLN A 43 -18.59 7.93 0.02
C GLN A 43 -17.64 8.69 -0.90
N HIS A 44 -16.33 8.50 -0.73
CA HIS A 44 -15.32 9.17 -1.55
C HIS A 44 -15.35 8.71 -3.00
N GLU A 45 -15.61 7.43 -3.30
CA GLU A 45 -15.62 6.96 -4.69
C GLU A 45 -16.76 7.58 -5.50
N ASN A 46 -17.95 7.69 -4.89
CA ASN A 46 -19.14 8.25 -5.52
C ASN A 46 -19.23 9.78 -5.45
N ALA A 47 -18.37 10.42 -4.66
CA ALA A 47 -18.35 11.86 -4.48
C ALA A 47 -17.82 12.64 -5.71
N SER A 48 -18.37 13.83 -5.90
CA SER A 48 -17.84 14.87 -6.80
C SER A 48 -16.46 15.39 -6.32
N ARG A 49 -15.82 16.22 -7.14
CA ARG A 49 -14.51 16.81 -6.78
C ARG A 49 -14.57 17.64 -5.50
N VAL A 50 -15.65 18.41 -5.32
CA VAL A 50 -15.82 19.29 -4.14
C VAL A 50 -16.05 18.43 -2.88
N GLU A 51 -16.90 17.42 -2.97
CA GLU A 51 -17.20 16.50 -1.87
C GLU A 51 -15.97 15.68 -1.46
N LYS A 52 -15.14 15.24 -2.40
CA LYS A 52 -13.85 14.58 -2.11
C LYS A 52 -12.95 15.45 -1.23
N SER A 53 -12.93 16.76 -1.48
CA SER A 53 -12.18 17.70 -0.64
C SER A 53 -12.78 17.86 0.75
N VAL A 54 -14.11 17.78 0.89
CA VAL A 54 -14.79 17.77 2.19
C VAL A 54 -14.46 16.51 2.97
N ILE A 55 -14.49 15.34 2.33
CA ILE A 55 -14.13 14.06 2.94
C ILE A 55 -12.66 14.05 3.39
N ALA A 56 -11.74 14.56 2.57
CA ALA A 56 -10.34 14.63 2.98
C ALA A 56 -10.14 15.57 4.18
N ARG A 57 -10.88 16.69 4.23
CA ARG A 57 -10.85 17.61 5.38
C ARG A 57 -11.37 16.95 6.66
N SER A 58 -12.48 16.20 6.60
CA SER A 58 -13.02 15.53 7.79
C SER A 58 -12.05 14.51 8.38
N ILE A 59 -11.26 13.82 7.55
CA ILE A 59 -10.17 12.94 8.00
C ILE A 59 -9.09 13.74 8.76
N MET A 60 -8.72 14.91 8.26
CA MET A 60 -7.73 15.79 8.92
C MET A 60 -8.22 16.25 10.29
N GLU A 61 -9.47 16.70 10.34
CA GLU A 61 -10.15 17.16 11.56
C GLU A 61 -10.23 16.03 12.59
N GLU A 62 -10.57 14.81 12.17
CA GLU A 62 -10.66 13.65 13.05
C GLU A 62 -9.31 13.22 13.63
N VAL A 63 -8.22 13.25 12.84
CA VAL A 63 -6.86 13.04 13.36
C VAL A 63 -6.50 14.10 14.39
N THR A 64 -6.81 15.36 14.09
CA THR A 64 -6.52 16.51 14.96
C THR A 64 -7.34 16.45 16.25
N ARG A 65 -8.59 16.02 16.18
CA ARG A 65 -9.51 15.82 17.31
C ARG A 65 -8.99 14.80 18.31
N ARG A 66 -8.20 13.81 17.85
CA ARG A 66 -7.49 12.84 18.72
C ARG A 66 -6.15 13.35 19.25
N GLY A 67 -5.80 14.61 19.00
CA GLY A 67 -4.51 15.18 19.37
C GLY A 67 -3.34 14.72 18.50
N GLY A 68 -3.62 14.17 17.31
CA GLY A 68 -2.62 13.77 16.33
C GLY A 68 -2.21 14.93 15.42
N LYS A 69 -0.96 14.91 14.96
CA LYS A 69 -0.40 15.83 13.96
C LYS A 69 0.03 15.07 12.71
N PHE A 70 0.02 15.75 11.57
CA PHE A 70 0.67 15.23 10.37
C PHE A 70 2.13 15.65 10.40
N LEU A 71 3.03 14.67 10.45
CA LEU A 71 4.47 14.91 10.54
C LEU A 71 5.16 14.48 9.26
N GLU A 72 6.16 15.26 8.84
CA GLU A 72 7.04 14.94 7.73
C GLU A 72 8.49 14.89 8.19
N TRP A 73 9.23 13.91 7.70
CA TRP A 73 10.66 13.78 8.02
C TRP A 73 11.47 14.77 7.21
N SER A 74 12.15 15.69 7.90
CA SER A 74 13.09 16.61 7.27
C SER A 74 14.47 15.95 7.18
N SER A 75 14.87 15.52 5.98
CA SER A 75 16.18 14.90 5.75
C SER A 75 17.36 15.85 5.99
N SER A 76 17.15 17.17 5.90
CA SER A 76 18.22 18.16 6.12
C SER A 76 18.50 18.41 7.60
N LYS A 77 17.47 18.28 8.45
CA LYS A 77 17.56 18.51 9.89
C LYS A 77 17.58 17.22 10.71
N ASP A 78 17.29 16.08 10.09
CA ASP A 78 17.14 14.77 10.72
C ASP A 78 16.10 14.76 11.86
N VAL A 79 15.00 15.51 11.67
CA VAL A 79 13.91 15.66 12.65
C VAL A 79 12.54 15.56 11.99
N TRP A 80 11.51 15.30 12.80
CA TRP A 80 10.13 15.44 12.37
C TRP A 80 9.70 16.91 12.41
N VAL A 81 8.95 17.33 11.39
CA VAL A 81 8.38 18.67 11.29
C VAL A 81 6.88 18.54 11.10
N VAL A 82 6.10 19.37 11.80
CA VAL A 82 4.65 19.43 11.62
C VAL A 82 4.34 20.01 10.25
N THR A 83 3.61 19.25 9.43
CA THR A 83 3.05 19.74 8.17
C THR A 83 1.88 20.65 8.49
N LYS A 84 2.05 21.98 8.36
CA LYS A 84 0.98 22.96 8.56
C LYS A 84 0.16 23.24 7.30
N ASP A 85 0.71 22.98 6.12
CA ASP A 85 0.02 23.23 4.84
C ASP A 85 -1.11 22.21 4.61
N PRO A 86 -2.39 22.67 4.59
CA PRO A 86 -3.52 21.77 4.36
C PRO A 86 -3.47 21.10 2.99
N LYS A 87 -2.86 21.74 1.98
CA LYS A 87 -2.77 21.17 0.62
C LYS A 87 -1.86 19.94 0.60
N SER A 88 -0.72 19.99 1.28
CA SER A 88 0.19 18.84 1.44
C SER A 88 -0.51 17.68 2.15
N ILE A 89 -1.20 17.94 3.27
CA ILE A 89 -1.94 16.90 4.01
C ILE A 89 -3.05 16.30 3.14
N HIS A 90 -3.82 17.14 2.46
CA HIS A 90 -4.89 16.72 1.56
C HIS A 90 -4.35 15.84 0.42
N SER A 91 -3.23 16.22 -0.19
CA SER A 91 -2.59 15.43 -1.24
C SER A 91 -2.20 14.03 -0.75
N ARG A 92 -1.74 13.92 0.50
CA ARG A 92 -1.41 12.64 1.15
C ARG A 92 -2.65 11.76 1.38
N ILE A 93 -3.75 12.34 1.83
CA ILE A 93 -5.02 11.62 1.99
C ILE A 93 -5.53 11.14 0.62
N ALA A 94 -5.49 12.00 -0.39
CA ALA A 94 -5.85 11.64 -1.75
C ALA A 94 -4.96 10.52 -2.34
N CYS A 95 -3.65 10.52 -2.02
CA CYS A 95 -2.74 9.41 -2.33
C CYS A 95 -3.23 8.09 -1.72
N SER A 96 -3.71 8.12 -0.47
CA SER A 96 -4.20 6.93 0.24
C SER A 96 -5.45 6.35 -0.43
N PHE A 97 -6.41 7.19 -0.83
CA PHE A 97 -7.55 6.75 -1.65
C PHE A 97 -7.10 6.14 -2.99
N ARG A 98 -6.14 6.76 -3.69
CA ARG A 98 -5.61 6.20 -4.95
C ARG A 98 -4.95 4.83 -4.73
N GLU A 99 -4.27 4.62 -3.62
CA GLU A 99 -3.68 3.34 -3.27
C GLU A 99 -4.75 2.26 -3.07
N ILE A 100 -5.83 2.56 -2.35
CA ILE A 100 -6.96 1.63 -2.18
C ILE A 100 -7.56 1.28 -3.55
N ARG A 101 -7.79 2.28 -4.41
CA ARG A 101 -8.31 2.05 -5.77
C ARG A 101 -7.44 1.08 -6.56
N ARG A 102 -6.12 1.29 -6.54
CA ARG A 102 -5.14 0.42 -7.22
C ARG A 102 -5.18 -1.00 -6.66
N ARG A 103 -5.24 -1.14 -5.33
CA ARG A 103 -5.33 -2.44 -4.65
C ARG A 103 -6.60 -3.19 -5.05
N LYS A 104 -7.77 -2.54 -5.02
CA LYS A 104 -9.05 -3.15 -5.43
C LYS A 104 -9.01 -3.63 -6.89
N ARG A 105 -8.46 -2.84 -7.82
CA ARG A 105 -8.30 -3.25 -9.22
C ARG A 105 -7.36 -4.46 -9.40
N SER A 106 -6.23 -4.47 -8.66
CA SER A 106 -5.29 -5.60 -8.72
C SER A 106 -5.91 -6.90 -8.22
N ILE A 107 -6.75 -6.84 -7.18
CA ILE A 107 -7.46 -8.02 -6.66
C ILE A 107 -8.48 -8.53 -7.70
N ALA A 108 -9.24 -7.62 -8.31
CA ALA A 108 -10.21 -7.98 -9.34
C ALA A 108 -9.55 -8.69 -10.53
N GLN A 109 -8.37 -8.23 -10.97
CA GLN A 109 -7.64 -8.87 -12.09
C GLN A 109 -7.15 -10.28 -11.73
N ASN A 110 -6.55 -10.47 -10.55
CA ASN A 110 -6.03 -11.78 -10.14
C ASN A 110 -7.14 -12.85 -10.01
N ASN A 111 -8.35 -12.42 -9.63
CA ASN A 111 -9.48 -13.34 -9.51
C ASN A 111 -10.01 -13.81 -10.88
N ILE A 112 -9.86 -13.01 -11.94
CA ILE A 112 -10.25 -13.40 -13.31
C ILE A 112 -9.31 -14.50 -13.81
N ASP A 113 -8.00 -14.29 -13.69
CA ASP A 113 -6.98 -15.22 -14.21
C ASP A 113 -7.03 -16.61 -13.53
N THR A 114 -7.46 -16.68 -12.26
CA THR A 114 -7.60 -17.97 -11.54
C THR A 114 -8.82 -18.77 -11.99
N SER A 115 -9.87 -18.09 -12.48
CA SER A 115 -11.10 -18.75 -12.93
C SER A 115 -10.97 -19.46 -14.29
N GLU A 116 -10.04 -19.02 -15.14
CA GLU A 116 -9.76 -19.67 -16.42
C GLU A 116 -8.92 -20.95 -16.29
N ILE A 117 -8.09 -21.06 -15.24
CA ILE A 117 -7.24 -22.24 -15.01
C ILE A 117 -8.06 -23.44 -14.49
N ASN A 118 -9.15 -23.20 -13.75
CA ASN A 118 -9.99 -24.27 -13.22
C ASN A 118 -10.90 -24.92 -14.29
N ASN A 119 -11.07 -24.30 -15.46
CA ASN A 119 -11.91 -24.83 -16.54
C ASN A 119 -11.15 -25.73 -17.53
N THR A 120 -9.82 -25.80 -17.46
CA THR A 120 -9.00 -26.68 -18.31
C THR A 120 -8.57 -27.98 -17.62
N ALA A 121 -8.73 -28.09 -16.30
CA ALA A 121 -8.38 -29.30 -15.54
C ALA A 121 -9.43 -30.44 -15.61
N SER A 122 -10.62 -30.20 -16.19
CA SER A 122 -11.69 -31.21 -16.30
C SER A 122 -11.66 -32.03 -17.60
N LYS A 123 -10.58 -31.96 -18.40
CA LYS A 123 -10.46 -32.72 -19.67
C LYS A 123 -9.32 -33.73 -19.73
N THR A 124 -8.60 -33.98 -18.62
CA THR A 124 -7.43 -34.88 -18.59
C THR A 124 -7.60 -36.16 -17.77
N GLU A 125 -8.80 -36.51 -17.31
CA GLU A 125 -9.02 -37.78 -16.59
C GLU A 125 -9.41 -38.98 -17.49
N GLU A 126 -9.47 -38.84 -18.82
CA GLU A 126 -9.87 -39.94 -19.72
C GLU A 126 -8.71 -40.57 -20.52
N TYR A 127 -7.46 -40.51 -20.03
CA TYR A 127 -6.32 -41.18 -20.69
C TYR A 127 -5.29 -41.82 -19.72
N HIS A 128 -5.75 -42.30 -18.56
CA HIS A 128 -4.91 -43.11 -17.66
C HIS A 128 -5.61 -44.41 -17.23
N ARG A 129 -5.82 -45.30 -18.22
CA ARG A 129 -6.12 -46.72 -17.98
C ARG A 129 -5.49 -47.62 -19.06
N PHE A 130 -4.16 -47.56 -19.20
CA PHE A 130 -3.27 -48.53 -19.88
C PHE A 130 -1.85 -47.97 -19.67
N SER A 131 -0.87 -48.57 -18.98
CA SER A 131 -0.51 -49.97 -18.75
C SER A 131 0.20 -50.14 -17.40
N GLN A 132 0.15 -51.36 -16.86
CA GLN A 132 0.95 -51.87 -15.75
C GLN A 132 2.40 -52.17 -16.15
N GLU A 133 3.28 -51.96 -15.17
CA GLU A 133 4.51 -52.70 -14.83
C GLU A 133 5.70 -52.70 -15.81
N ASP A 134 6.81 -52.08 -15.42
CA ASP A 134 8.05 -52.83 -15.18
C ASP A 134 9.06 -52.05 -14.32
N ASP A 135 9.79 -52.82 -13.50
CA ASP A 135 10.80 -52.41 -12.54
C ASP A 135 12.02 -51.71 -13.18
N THR A 136 12.65 -50.80 -12.40
CA THR A 136 14.06 -50.84 -11.98
C THR A 136 14.75 -49.47 -11.91
N ASN A 137 15.46 -49.28 -10.78
CA ASN A 137 16.69 -48.49 -10.57
C ASN A 137 16.64 -46.94 -10.43
N ASP A 138 16.82 -46.51 -9.17
CA ASP A 138 17.65 -45.38 -8.68
C ASP A 138 19.09 -45.46 -9.33
N PRO A 139 19.96 -44.42 -9.46
CA PRO A 139 20.07 -43.26 -8.56
C PRO A 139 20.62 -41.90 -9.11
N LEU A 140 20.45 -40.85 -8.28
CA LEU A 140 21.18 -39.55 -8.21
C LEU A 140 21.14 -38.58 -9.43
N ASP A 141 20.96 -37.27 -9.17
CA ASP A 141 22.01 -36.23 -9.35
C ASP A 141 21.49 -34.78 -9.58
N LEU A 142 22.20 -33.82 -8.96
CA LEU A 142 22.35 -32.37 -9.20
C LEU A 142 21.19 -31.32 -9.07
N SER A 143 21.36 -30.50 -8.02
CA SER A 143 21.05 -29.04 -7.87
C SER A 143 21.63 -28.19 -9.05
N PRO A 144 21.17 -26.96 -9.45
CA PRO A 144 21.15 -25.76 -8.58
C PRO A 144 20.17 -24.57 -8.89
N GLN A 145 19.92 -23.80 -7.83
CA GLN A 145 19.77 -22.33 -7.75
C GLN A 145 18.92 -21.54 -8.77
N LEU A 146 17.83 -20.93 -8.28
CA LEU A 146 17.18 -19.79 -8.94
C LEU A 146 17.50 -18.47 -8.21
N MET A 147 18.42 -17.68 -8.77
CA MET A 147 18.67 -16.30 -8.37
C MET A 147 17.61 -15.33 -8.93
N LYS A 148 17.14 -14.45 -8.04
CA LYS A 148 16.91 -13.00 -8.19
C LYS A 148 16.18 -12.49 -9.45
N ARG A 149 15.05 -11.81 -9.22
CA ARG A 149 14.71 -10.57 -9.94
C ARG A 149 14.20 -9.50 -8.98
N GLN A 150 15.11 -8.59 -8.60
CA GLN A 150 14.75 -7.24 -8.17
C GLN A 150 14.21 -6.50 -9.39
N LYS A 151 12.96 -6.02 -9.35
CA LYS A 151 12.50 -4.97 -10.27
C LYS A 151 12.62 -3.64 -9.56
N SER A 152 13.76 -3.01 -9.81
CA SER A 152 13.99 -1.59 -9.74
C SER A 152 13.01 -0.85 -10.66
N CYS A 153 12.25 0.10 -10.12
CA CYS A 153 11.67 1.18 -10.90
C CYS A 153 12.08 2.50 -10.26
N PHE A 154 13.22 2.99 -10.72
CA PHE A 154 13.53 4.41 -10.77
C PHE A 154 12.53 5.12 -11.68
N ARG A 155 12.08 6.31 -11.26
CA ARG A 155 12.13 7.52 -12.09
C ARG A 155 12.54 8.69 -11.22
N LEU A 156 13.79 9.10 -11.43
CA LEU A 156 14.34 10.43 -11.18
C LEU A 156 14.12 11.26 -12.47
N GLY A 157 13.98 12.58 -12.33
CA GLY A 157 13.84 13.55 -13.41
C GLY A 157 12.41 14.10 -13.49
N ASP A 158 12.14 15.41 -13.46
CA ASP A 158 12.97 16.51 -13.93
C ASP A 158 12.71 17.82 -13.14
N LEU A 159 13.84 18.53 -12.91
CA LEU A 159 14.05 19.98 -12.76
C LEU A 159 13.24 20.77 -11.71
#